data_AF-A0A083ZYQ1-F1
#
_entry.id   AF-A0A083ZYQ1-F1
#
_cell.length_a   1.000
_cell.length_b   1.000
_cell.length_c   1.000
_cell.angle_alpha   90.00
_cell.angle_beta   90.00
_cell.angle_gamma   90.00
#
_symmetry.space_group_name_H-M   'P 1'
#
loop_
_entity.id
_entity.type
_entity.pdbx_description
1 polymer ?
#
loop_
_entity_poly.entity_id
_entity_poly.type
_entity_poly.pdbx_seq_one_letter_code
_entity_poly.pdbx_strand_id
1 'polypeptide(L)' 'MKSQQRADYWREQIILWQASDLSGQIFCQQHQLTYHQFVYWRQKYR' A
#
# COMPACT_ATOMS: atom_id res chain seq x y z
N MET A 1 15.94 -4.70 7.75
CA MET A 1 15.48 -3.29 7.80
C MET A 1 14.42 -3.18 8.87
N LYS A 2 14.50 -2.16 9.74
CA LYS A 2 13.69 -2.05 10.95
C LYS A 2 12.22 -2.07 10.55
N SER A 3 11.43 -2.93 11.20
CA SER A 3 9.99 -3.13 10.95
C SER A 3 9.20 -1.82 10.81
N GLN A 4 9.65 -0.76 11.49
CA GLN A 4 9.10 0.59 11.42
C GLN A 4 9.18 1.21 10.02
N GLN A 5 10.33 1.13 9.34
CA GLN A 5 10.51 1.72 8.00
C GLN A 5 9.56 1.11 6.97
N ARG A 6 9.24 -0.17 7.14
CA ARG A 6 8.30 -0.88 6.28
C ARG A 6 6.86 -0.45 6.56
N ALA A 7 6.50 -0.23 7.83
CA ALA A 7 5.19 0.28 8.20
C ALA A 7 4.98 1.70 7.64
N ASP A 8 5.98 2.57 7.77
CA ASP A 8 5.89 3.95 7.29
C ASP A 8 5.77 3.98 5.76
N TYR A 9 6.58 3.18 5.04
CA TYR A 9 6.45 3.02 3.58
C TYR A 9 5.04 2.57 3.17
N TRP A 10 4.49 1.54 3.80
CA TRP A 10 3.17 1.04 3.44
C TRP A 10 2.05 2.01 3.79
N ARG A 11 2.20 2.78 4.88
CA ARG A 11 1.26 3.86 5.20
C ARG A 11 1.23 4.90 4.08
N GLU A 12 2.38 5.34 3.58
CA GLU A 12 2.44 6.28 2.45
C GLU A 12 1.78 5.69 1.19
N GLN A 13 2.05 4.44 0.85
CA GLN A 13 1.41 3.78 -0.31
C GLN A 13 -0.12 3.72 -0.18
N ILE A 14 -0.65 3.47 1.03
CA ILE A 14 -2.10 3.45 1.26
C ILE A 14 -2.71 4.85 1.12
N ILE A 15 -2.03 5.90 1.61
CA ILE A 15 -2.49 7.29 1.45
C ILE A 15 -2.50 7.68 -0.03
N LEU A 16 -1.44 7.37 -0.76
CA LEU A 16 -1.36 7.61 -2.21
C LEU A 16 -2.48 6.88 -2.95
N TRP A 17 -2.71 5.60 -2.63
CA TRP A 17 -3.79 4.82 -3.22
C TRP A 17 -5.17 5.44 -2.96
N GLN A 18 -5.45 5.88 -1.73
CA GLN A 18 -6.72 6.55 -1.38
C GLN A 18 -6.93 7.85 -2.15
N ALA A 19 -5.87 8.59 -2.45
CA ALA A 19 -5.94 9.83 -3.23
C ALA A 19 -6.01 9.60 -4.75
N SER A 20 -5.63 8.40 -5.22
CA SER A 20 -5.50 8.12 -6.67
C SER A 20 -6.82 7.67 -7.32
N ASP A 21 -7.87 7.37 -6.54
CA ASP A 21 -9.15 6.80 -7.02
C ASP A 21 -9.00 5.51 -7.87
N LEU A 22 -7.83 4.86 -7.78
CA LEU A 22 -7.52 3.65 -8.52
C LEU A 22 -8.03 2.41 -7.78
N SER A 23 -8.36 1.36 -8.53
CA SER A 23 -8.53 0.05 -7.91
C SER A 23 -7.19 -0.43 -7.32
N GLY A 24 -7.25 -1.14 -6.19
CA GLY A 24 -6.04 -1.62 -5.53
C GLY A 24 -5.14 -2.49 -6.42
N GLN A 25 -5.72 -3.23 -7.38
CA GLN A 25 -4.96 -3.98 -8.37
C GLN A 25 -4.19 -3.07 -9.33
N ILE A 26 -4.84 -2.04 -9.89
CA ILE A 26 -4.20 -1.11 -10.82
C ILE A 26 -3.09 -0.33 -10.12
N PHE A 27 -3.34 0.15 -8.90
CA PHE A 27 -2.32 0.82 -8.09
C PHE A 27 -1.12 -0.08 -7.83
N CYS A 28 -1.36 -1.36 -7.47
CA CYS A 28 -0.27 -2.31 -7.28
C CYS A 28 0.52 -2.58 -8.56
N GLN A 29 -0.14 -2.67 -9.71
CA GLN A 29 0.54 -2.85 -11.00
C GLN A 29 1.40 -1.65 -11.38
N GLN A 30 0.89 -0.43 -11.22
CA GLN A 30 1.61 0.80 -11.56
C GLN A 30 2.83 1.04 -10.65
N HIS A 31 2.68 0.79 -9.35
CA HIS A 31 3.72 1.02 -8.35
C HIS A 31 4.59 -0.22 -8.08
N GLN A 32 4.43 -1.30 -8.89
CA GLN A 32 5.13 -2.58 -8.73
C GLN A 32 5.02 -3.15 -7.30
N LEU A 33 3.86 -2.96 -6.67
CA LEU A 33 3.59 -3.42 -5.32
C LEU A 33 3.06 -4.86 -5.34
N THR A 34 3.45 -5.59 -4.32
CA THR A 34 2.94 -6.94 -4.09
C THR A 34 1.51 -6.89 -3.55
N TYR A 35 0.55 -7.41 -4.34
CA TYR A 35 -0.88 -7.31 -4.02
C TYR A 35 -1.27 -7.88 -2.65
N HIS A 36 -0.73 -9.05 -2.25
CA HIS A 36 -1.06 -9.63 -0.93
C HIS A 36 -0.56 -8.77 0.24
N GLN A 37 0.59 -8.09 0.07
CA GLN A 37 1.10 -7.17 1.09
C GLN A 37 0.23 -5.92 1.16
N PHE A 38 -0.15 -5.38 0.00
CA PHE A 38 -1.07 -4.25 -0.08
C PHE A 38 -2.40 -4.53 0.62
N VAL A 39 -3.02 -5.69 0.39
CA VAL A 39 -4.27 -6.06 1.06
C VAL A 39 -4.10 -6.13 2.58
N TYR A 40 -3.01 -6.77 3.04
CA TYR A 40 -2.69 -6.82 4.47
C TYR A 40 -2.57 -5.42 5.09
N TRP A 41 -1.79 -4.54 4.48
CA TRP A 41 -1.57 -3.19 5.00
C TRP A 41 -2.80 -2.30 4.87
N ARG A 42 -3.58 -2.46 3.81
CA ARG A 42 -4.88 -1.79 3.65
C ARG A 42 -5.84 -2.18 4.78
N GLN A 43 -5.91 -3.46 5.15
CA GLN A 43 -6.75 -3.89 6.27
C GLN A 43 -6.23 -3.36 7.61
N LYS A 44 -4.91 -3.28 7.76
CA LYS A 44 -4.26 -2.78 8.98
C LYS A 44 -4.42 -1.27 9.21
N TYR A 45 -4.52 -0.49 8.13
CA TYR A 45 -4.71 0.97 8.18
C TYR A 45 -6.14 1.41 7.82
N ARG A 46 -7.10 0.48 7.84
CA ARG A 46 -8.52 0.78 7.68
C ARG A 46 -9.09 1.41 8.95
#